data_AF-A0A2G5VBE6-F1
#
_entry.id   AF-A0A2G5VBE6-F1
#
_cell.length_a   1.000
_cell.length_b   1.000
_cell.length_c   1.000
_cell.angle_alpha   90.00
_cell.angle_beta   90.00
_cell.angle_gamma   90.00
#
_symmetry.space_group_name_H-M   'P 1'
#
loop_
_entity.id
_entity.type
_entity.pdbx_description
1 polymer ?
#
loop_
_entity_poly.entity_id
_entity_poly.type
_entity_poly.pdbx_seq_one_letter_code
_entity_poly.pdbx_strand_id
1 'polypeptide(L)'
;MYRNYKHYKDREIEDACISIRVKPEECSNDKECRLLFLKKCVEEFPEISVTIFERLSDRPELKKVWIEGKDATASQKAMAKEIVEPFCKAFIETSKYNEGDKEHPGYTFCCEILDYCSFYVQTWFYVVCGVVGLLLLVGIAGTVFFFYRKRKGK
;
A
#
# COMPACT_ATOMS: atom_id res chain seq x y z
N MET A 1 -27.21 -14.20 16.00
CA MET A 1 -26.27 -15.16 15.40
C MET A 1 -25.03 -14.51 14.79
N TYR A 2 -25.13 -13.39 14.06
CA TYR A 2 -23.97 -12.67 13.46
C TYR A 2 -22.87 -12.22 14.45
N ARG A 3 -23.25 -11.79 15.66
CA ARG A 3 -22.29 -11.26 16.67
C ARG A 3 -21.33 -12.31 17.23
N ASN A 4 -21.77 -13.58 17.32
CA ASN A 4 -20.95 -14.68 17.83
C ASN A 4 -20.01 -15.25 16.76
N TYR A 5 -20.39 -15.19 15.48
CA TYR A 5 -19.53 -15.62 14.36
C TYR A 5 -18.36 -14.65 14.14
N LYS A 6 -18.63 -13.34 14.25
CA LYS A 6 -17.61 -12.28 14.20
C LYS A 6 -16.55 -12.50 15.29
N HIS A 7 -16.97 -12.71 16.54
CA HIS A 7 -16.07 -13.01 17.67
C HIS A 7 -15.27 -14.32 17.56
N TYR A 8 -15.75 -15.30 16.80
CA TYR A 8 -15.02 -16.57 16.60
C TYR A 8 -13.88 -16.39 15.60
N LYS A 9 -14.17 -15.78 14.44
CA LYS A 9 -13.17 -15.48 13.41
C LYS A 9 -12.12 -14.47 13.89
N ASP A 10 -12.53 -13.53 14.75
CA ASP A 10 -11.64 -12.55 15.38
C ASP A 10 -10.59 -13.20 16.30
N ARG A 11 -10.93 -14.29 17.01
CA ARG A 11 -9.97 -15.04 17.86
C ARG A 11 -9.06 -15.94 17.05
N GLU A 12 -9.56 -16.58 16.01
CA GLU A 12 -8.76 -17.42 15.11
C GLU A 12 -7.66 -16.62 14.39
N ILE A 13 -7.96 -15.35 14.05
CA ILE A 13 -7.00 -14.38 13.50
C ILE A 13 -5.96 -13.93 14.54
N GLU A 14 -6.40 -13.61 15.78
CA GLU A 14 -5.47 -13.26 16.86
C GLU A 14 -4.54 -14.44 17.20
N ASP A 15 -5.08 -15.66 17.26
CA ASP A 15 -4.32 -16.88 17.53
C ASP A 15 -3.34 -17.22 16.39
N ALA A 16 -3.69 -16.92 15.12
CA ALA A 16 -2.76 -17.04 13.99
C ALA A 16 -1.57 -16.08 14.10
N CYS A 17 -1.83 -14.81 14.51
CA CYS A 17 -0.78 -13.83 14.74
C CYS A 17 0.13 -14.16 15.94
N ILE A 18 -0.38 -14.82 16.99
CA ILE A 18 0.39 -15.14 18.21
C ILE A 18 1.63 -16.00 17.91
N SER A 19 1.62 -16.77 16.81
CA SER A 19 2.77 -17.55 16.36
C SER A 19 3.97 -16.69 15.90
N ILE A 20 3.75 -15.40 15.61
CA ILE A 20 4.77 -14.49 15.10
C ILE A 20 5.61 -13.95 16.25
N ARG A 21 6.90 -14.30 16.25
CA ARG A 21 7.87 -13.73 17.19
C ARG A 21 8.42 -12.41 16.67
N VAL A 22 8.22 -11.35 17.45
CA VAL A 22 8.99 -10.10 17.33
C VAL A 22 10.23 -10.23 18.21
N LYS A 23 11.42 -10.03 17.64
CA LYS A 23 12.65 -10.05 18.43
C LYS A 23 12.78 -8.73 19.18
N PRO A 24 13.27 -8.72 20.43
CA PRO A 24 13.44 -7.50 21.22
C PRO A 24 14.47 -6.53 20.63
N GLU A 25 15.32 -6.98 19.70
CA GLU A 25 16.29 -6.16 18.98
C GLU A 25 15.67 -5.35 17.82
N GLU A 26 14.45 -5.70 17.40
CA GLU A 26 13.79 -5.08 16.24
C GLU A 26 12.91 -3.88 16.60
N CYS A 27 12.72 -3.57 17.88
CA CYS A 27 11.87 -2.46 18.33
C CYS A 27 12.39 -1.83 19.63
N SER A 28 12.30 -0.50 19.73
CA SER A 28 12.83 0.27 20.87
C SER A 28 11.79 0.52 21.96
N ASN A 29 10.50 0.53 21.60
CA ASN A 29 9.39 0.80 22.51
C ASN A 29 8.16 -0.09 22.24
N ASP A 30 7.25 -0.21 23.23
CA ASP A 30 6.06 -1.07 23.15
C ASP A 30 5.15 -0.76 21.95
N LYS A 31 4.99 0.51 21.59
CA LYS A 31 4.16 0.91 20.45
C LYS A 31 4.76 0.43 19.12
N GLU A 32 6.06 0.58 18.97
CA GLU A 32 6.82 0.13 17.82
C GLU A 32 6.82 -1.40 17.72
N CYS A 33 6.98 -2.11 18.84
CA CYS A 33 6.89 -3.57 18.87
C CYS A 33 5.50 -4.06 18.45
N ARG A 34 4.42 -3.41 18.92
CA ARG A 34 3.04 -3.72 18.52
C ARG A 34 2.80 -3.45 17.04
N LEU A 35 3.33 -2.35 16.52
CA LEU A 35 3.19 -1.99 15.11
C LEU A 35 3.98 -2.95 14.21
N LEU A 36 5.18 -3.35 14.62
CA LEU A 36 5.99 -4.33 13.91
C LEU A 36 5.36 -5.72 13.93
N PHE A 37 4.79 -6.14 15.07
CA PHE A 37 3.99 -7.36 15.18
C PHE A 37 2.82 -7.36 14.20
N LEU A 38 2.03 -6.27 14.20
CA LEU A 38 0.89 -6.12 13.30
C LEU A 38 1.31 -6.16 11.84
N LYS A 39 2.41 -5.48 11.49
CA LYS A 39 2.96 -5.50 10.13
C LYS A 39 3.33 -6.91 9.69
N LYS A 40 4.12 -7.63 10.50
CA LYS A 40 4.51 -9.02 10.21
C LYS A 40 3.28 -9.94 10.10
N CYS A 41 2.27 -9.74 10.95
CA CYS A 41 1.06 -10.55 10.88
C CYS A 41 0.25 -10.33 9.62
N VAL A 42 0.12 -9.07 9.20
CA VAL A 42 -0.63 -8.73 7.99
C VAL A 42 0.10 -9.15 6.72
N GLU A 43 1.44 -9.18 6.75
CA GLU A 43 2.27 -9.75 5.67
C GLU A 43 2.12 -11.28 5.58
N GLU A 44 2.08 -11.99 6.72
CA GLU A 44 1.93 -13.45 6.73
C GLU A 44 0.48 -13.89 6.41
N PHE A 45 -0.51 -13.11 6.85
CA PHE A 45 -1.93 -13.39 6.68
C PHE A 45 -2.68 -12.19 6.09
N PRO A 46 -2.66 -12.01 4.75
CA PRO A 46 -3.24 -10.84 4.10
C PRO A 46 -4.75 -10.67 4.37
N GLU A 47 -5.50 -11.75 4.55
CA GLU A 47 -6.94 -11.76 4.86
C GLU A 47 -7.29 -11.03 6.19
N ILE A 48 -6.31 -10.83 7.07
CA ILE A 48 -6.48 -10.03 8.28
C ILE A 48 -6.76 -8.57 7.93
N SER A 49 -6.15 -8.05 6.87
CA SER A 49 -6.34 -6.66 6.43
C SER A 49 -7.80 -6.36 6.10
N VAL A 50 -8.53 -7.30 5.51
CA VAL A 50 -9.98 -7.20 5.23
C VAL A 50 -10.74 -6.93 6.52
N THR A 51 -10.55 -7.79 7.51
CA THR A 51 -11.23 -7.71 8.80
C THR A 51 -10.86 -6.43 9.55
N ILE A 52 -9.59 -6.00 9.48
CA ILE A 52 -9.13 -4.74 10.08
C ILE A 52 -9.88 -3.56 9.43
N PHE A 53 -9.96 -3.49 8.10
CA PHE A 53 -10.65 -2.41 7.41
C PHE A 53 -12.15 -2.38 7.68
N GLU A 54 -12.81 -3.54 7.76
CA GLU A 54 -14.20 -3.63 8.19
C GLU A 54 -14.40 -3.06 9.59
N ARG A 55 -13.55 -3.45 10.56
CA ARG A 55 -13.62 -2.94 11.94
C ARG A 55 -13.31 -1.44 12.03
N LEU A 56 -12.37 -0.94 11.22
CA LEU A 56 -12.04 0.49 11.17
C LEU A 56 -13.18 1.30 10.56
N SER A 57 -13.88 0.76 9.56
CA SER A 57 -15.07 1.39 8.96
C SER A 57 -16.25 1.48 9.94
N ASP A 58 -16.45 0.44 10.76
CA ASP A 58 -17.49 0.39 11.79
C ASP A 58 -17.29 1.45 12.90
N ARG A 59 -16.09 2.05 13.00
CA ARG A 59 -15.82 3.11 13.98
C ARG A 59 -16.39 4.45 13.48
N PRO A 60 -17.37 5.04 14.19
CA PRO A 60 -18.00 6.30 13.78
C PRO A 60 -17.03 7.48 13.76
N GLU A 61 -15.99 7.43 14.59
CA GLU A 61 -14.93 8.45 14.65
C GLU A 61 -14.08 8.46 13.38
N LEU A 62 -13.75 7.28 12.87
CA LEU A 62 -12.96 7.18 11.66
C LEU A 62 -13.79 7.58 10.44
N LYS A 63 -15.11 7.38 10.43
CA LYS A 63 -16.01 7.78 9.32
C LYS A 63 -15.80 9.23 8.87
N LYS A 64 -15.47 10.15 9.80
CA LYS A 64 -15.10 11.54 9.48
C LYS A 64 -13.74 11.65 8.80
N VAL A 65 -12.74 10.90 9.29
CA VAL A 65 -11.40 10.78 8.68
C VAL A 65 -11.48 10.27 7.24
N TRP A 66 -12.40 9.36 6.92
CA TRP A 66 -12.59 8.90 5.54
C TRP A 66 -13.16 9.97 4.61
N ILE A 67 -14.05 10.82 5.12
CA ILE A 67 -14.65 11.93 4.36
C ILE A 67 -13.62 13.04 4.17
N GLU A 68 -12.95 13.45 5.24
CA GLU A 68 -11.91 14.48 5.23
C GLU A 68 -10.63 14.03 4.48
N GLY A 69 -10.33 12.73 4.51
CA GLY A 69 -9.19 12.14 3.82
C GLY A 69 -9.31 12.22 2.29
N LYS A 70 -10.53 12.27 1.74
CA LYS A 70 -10.73 12.45 0.29
C LYS A 70 -10.20 13.81 -0.19
N ASP A 71 -10.33 14.84 0.64
CA ASP A 71 -9.87 16.21 0.36
C ASP A 71 -8.45 16.50 0.87
N ALA A 72 -7.75 15.50 1.39
CA ALA A 72 -6.39 15.65 1.90
C ALA A 72 -5.40 16.02 0.79
N THR A 73 -4.45 16.91 1.11
CA THR A 73 -3.37 17.29 0.20
C THR A 73 -2.44 16.11 -0.11
N ALA A 74 -1.74 16.15 -1.24
CA ALA A 74 -0.80 15.10 -1.65
C ALA A 74 0.27 14.80 -0.59
N SER A 75 0.73 15.80 0.16
CA SER A 75 1.70 15.63 1.25
C SER A 75 1.12 14.90 2.46
N GLN A 76 -0.14 15.19 2.83
CA GLN A 76 -0.85 14.49 3.90
C GLN A 76 -1.13 13.03 3.52
N LYS A 77 -1.55 12.79 2.27
CA LYS A 77 -1.72 11.44 1.73
C LYS A 77 -0.40 10.66 1.73
N ALA A 78 0.73 11.30 1.42
CA ALA A 78 2.04 10.66 1.44
C ALA A 78 2.46 10.19 2.86
N MET A 79 2.25 11.02 3.89
CA MET A 79 2.52 10.62 5.28
C MET A 79 1.59 9.49 5.74
N ALA A 80 0.30 9.58 5.42
CA ALA A 80 -0.66 8.53 5.74
C ALA A 80 -0.30 7.21 5.05
N LYS A 81 0.15 7.30 3.78
CA LYS A 81 0.56 6.16 2.97
C LYS A 81 1.68 5.36 3.64
N GLU A 82 2.73 5.99 4.16
CA GLU A 82 3.83 5.24 4.84
C GLU A 82 3.33 4.37 6.01
N ILE A 83 2.39 4.90 6.80
CA ILE A 83 1.90 4.22 8.00
C ILE A 83 1.01 3.03 7.63
N VAL A 84 0.18 3.20 6.60
CA VAL A 84 -0.86 2.25 6.22
C VAL A 84 -0.50 1.37 5.02
N GLU A 85 0.63 1.64 4.37
CA GLU A 85 1.18 0.88 3.25
C GLU A 85 1.21 -0.64 3.50
N PRO A 86 1.70 -1.17 4.64
CA PRO A 86 1.70 -2.62 4.84
C PRO A 86 0.29 -3.21 4.86
N PHE A 87 -0.69 -2.48 5.38
CA PHE A 87 -2.08 -2.91 5.42
C PHE A 87 -2.74 -2.84 4.04
N CYS A 88 -2.48 -1.76 3.29
CA CYS A 88 -2.98 -1.61 1.93
C CYS A 88 -2.35 -2.62 0.96
N LYS A 89 -1.05 -2.91 1.11
CA LYS A 89 -0.35 -3.94 0.34
C LYS A 89 -0.96 -5.31 0.59
N ALA A 90 -1.17 -5.68 1.85
CA ALA A 90 -1.83 -6.95 2.17
C ALA A 90 -3.27 -6.99 1.64
N PHE A 91 -4.02 -5.88 1.71
CA PHE A 91 -5.39 -5.84 1.21
C PHE A 91 -5.49 -6.12 -0.28
N ILE A 92 -4.62 -5.54 -1.11
CA ILE A 92 -4.63 -5.79 -2.57
C ILE A 92 -4.23 -7.23 -2.93
N GLU A 93 -3.57 -7.95 -2.02
CA GLU A 93 -3.23 -9.36 -2.18
C GLU A 93 -4.39 -10.31 -1.78
N THR A 94 -5.47 -9.79 -1.19
CA THR A 94 -6.61 -10.60 -0.72
C THR A 94 -7.60 -10.98 -1.81
N SER A 95 -8.37 -12.03 -1.54
CA SER A 95 -9.50 -12.45 -2.38
C SER A 95 -10.52 -11.31 -2.58
N LYS A 96 -10.80 -10.53 -1.54
CA LYS A 96 -11.78 -9.43 -1.57
C LYS A 96 -11.44 -8.32 -2.55
N TYR A 97 -10.15 -7.98 -2.69
CA TYR A 97 -9.71 -7.05 -3.72
C TYR A 97 -9.84 -7.65 -5.12
N ASN A 98 -9.45 -8.93 -5.27
CA ASN A 98 -9.52 -9.64 -6.56
C ASN A 98 -10.95 -9.91 -7.04
N GLU A 99 -11.91 -10.04 -6.13
CA GLU A 99 -13.34 -10.09 -6.41
C GLU A 99 -13.88 -8.77 -7.01
N GLY A 100 -13.10 -7.68 -6.93
CA GLY A 100 -13.48 -6.38 -7.45
C GLY A 100 -14.51 -5.65 -6.59
N ASP A 101 -14.58 -5.97 -5.29
CA ASP A 101 -15.50 -5.32 -4.36
C ASP A 101 -15.02 -3.90 -4.03
N LYS A 102 -15.54 -2.93 -4.81
CA LYS A 102 -15.22 -1.51 -4.67
C LYS A 102 -15.93 -0.85 -3.48
N GLU A 103 -16.97 -1.49 -2.95
CA GLU A 103 -17.70 -1.00 -1.78
C GLU A 103 -17.03 -1.39 -0.48
N HIS A 104 -16.07 -2.32 -0.53
CA HIS A 104 -15.30 -2.73 0.63
C HIS A 104 -14.52 -1.53 1.20
N PRO A 105 -14.55 -1.30 2.53
CA PRO A 105 -13.86 -0.16 3.13
C PRO A 105 -12.35 -0.16 2.86
N GLY A 106 -11.71 -1.33 2.80
CA GLY A 106 -10.30 -1.41 2.40
C GLY A 106 -10.03 -0.85 1.01
N TYR A 107 -10.95 -1.03 0.06
CA TYR A 107 -10.86 -0.48 -1.28
C TYR A 107 -11.02 1.03 -1.27
N THR A 108 -12.04 1.55 -0.58
CA THR A 108 -12.22 3.01 -0.44
C THR A 108 -10.99 3.67 0.21
N PHE A 109 -10.36 3.03 1.19
CA PHE A 109 -9.22 3.62 1.89
C PHE A 109 -7.99 3.66 1.01
N CYS A 110 -7.60 2.48 0.56
CA CYS A 110 -6.33 2.29 -0.09
C CYS A 110 -6.40 2.82 -1.52
N CYS A 111 -7.51 2.61 -2.22
CA CYS A 111 -7.64 3.01 -3.61
C CYS A 111 -8.18 4.44 -3.79
N GLU A 112 -9.28 4.84 -3.11
CA GLU A 112 -9.89 6.17 -3.36
C GLU A 112 -9.25 7.30 -2.57
N ILE A 113 -8.87 7.06 -1.31
CA ILE A 113 -8.33 8.10 -0.44
C ILE A 113 -6.83 8.24 -0.66
N LEU A 114 -6.09 7.12 -0.64
CA LEU A 114 -4.63 7.10 -0.69
C LEU A 114 -4.05 6.91 -2.09
N ASP A 115 -4.90 6.72 -3.10
CA ASP A 115 -4.49 6.48 -4.49
C ASP A 115 -3.48 5.32 -4.65
N TYR A 116 -3.45 4.38 -3.69
CA TYR A 116 -2.49 3.27 -3.64
C TYR A 116 -2.69 2.28 -4.80
N CYS A 117 -3.95 2.11 -5.23
CA CYS A 117 -4.32 1.22 -6.34
C CYS A 117 -4.16 1.88 -7.72
N SER A 118 -3.73 3.15 -7.77
CA SER A 118 -3.50 3.83 -9.04
C SER A 118 -2.24 3.26 -9.71
N PHE A 119 -2.36 2.95 -11.00
CA PHE A 119 -1.30 2.39 -11.85
C PHE A 119 0.03 3.16 -11.77
N TYR A 120 -0.04 4.48 -11.56
CA TYR A 120 1.11 5.38 -11.48
C TYR A 120 1.97 5.21 -10.22
N VAL A 121 1.42 4.58 -9.17
CA VAL A 121 2.09 4.45 -7.87
C VAL A 121 2.88 3.15 -7.76
N GLN A 122 2.66 2.21 -8.68
CA GLN A 122 3.39 0.95 -8.69
C GLN A 122 4.85 1.16 -9.12
N THR A 123 5.80 0.59 -8.38
CA THR A 123 7.25 0.77 -8.59
C THR A 123 7.69 0.42 -10.02
N TRP A 124 7.05 -0.56 -10.64
CA TRP A 124 7.37 -0.96 -12.01
C TRP A 124 7.07 0.13 -13.05
N PHE A 125 6.06 0.98 -12.82
CA PHE A 125 5.74 2.09 -13.72
C PHE A 125 6.89 3.09 -13.78
N TYR A 126 7.50 3.41 -12.65
CA TYR A 126 8.68 4.28 -12.58
C TYR A 126 9.89 3.67 -13.28
N VAL A 127 10.09 2.35 -13.15
CA VAL A 127 11.17 1.64 -13.84
C VAL A 127 10.99 1.72 -15.36
N VAL A 128 9.78 1.45 -15.86
CA VAL A 128 9.48 1.53 -17.30
C VAL A 128 9.65 2.95 -17.83
N CYS A 129 9.10 3.94 -17.13
CA CYS A 129 9.20 5.35 -17.54
C CYS A 129 10.66 5.84 -17.52
N GLY A 130 11.44 5.41 -16.52
CA GLY A 130 12.88 5.72 -16.44
C GLY A 130 13.68 5.15 -17.59
N VAL A 131 13.47 3.88 -17.95
CA VAL A 131 14.16 3.23 -19.07
C VAL A 131 13.82 3.89 -20.41
N VAL A 132 12.53 4.15 -20.66
CA VAL A 132 12.08 4.80 -21.90
C VAL A 132 12.64 6.22 -22.00
N GLY A 133 12.62 6.98 -20.90
CA GLY A 133 13.20 8.32 -20.86
C GLY A 133 14.70 8.32 -21.16
N LEU A 134 15.45 7.37 -20.59
CA LEU A 134 16.89 7.25 -20.81
C LEU A 134 17.23 6.86 -22.25
N LEU A 135 16.47 5.94 -22.85
CA LEU A 135 16.64 5.55 -24.26
C LEU A 135 16.44 6.73 -25.23
N LEU A 136 15.45 7.59 -24.97
CA LEU A 136 15.23 8.79 -25.78
C LEU A 136 16.40 9.78 -25.68
N LEU A 137 16.93 10.00 -24.47
CA LEU A 137 18.09 10.88 -24.28
C LEU A 137 19.34 10.36 -24.98
N VAL A 138 19.61 9.06 -24.89
CA VAL A 138 20.73 8.41 -25.60
C VAL A 138 20.53 8.47 -27.11
N GLY A 139 19.30 8.27 -27.60
CA GLY A 139 18.97 8.40 -29.02
C GLY A 139 19.21 9.81 -29.56
N ILE A 140 18.81 10.84 -28.82
CA ILE A 140 19.04 12.24 -29.18
C ILE A 140 20.54 12.57 -29.13
N ALA A 141 21.24 12.18 -28.06
CA ALA A 141 22.68 12.40 -27.94
C ALA A 141 23.46 11.69 -29.06
N GLY A 142 23.09 10.45 -29.38
CA GLY A 142 23.69 9.66 -30.45
C GLY A 142 23.45 10.24 -31.83
N THR A 143 22.22 10.69 -32.12
CA THR A 143 21.91 11.36 -33.39
C THR A 143 22.64 12.69 -33.54
N VAL A 144 22.65 13.54 -32.51
CA VAL A 144 23.40 14.81 -32.51
C VAL A 144 24.90 14.57 -32.67
N PHE A 145 25.48 13.62 -31.94
CA PHE A 145 26.89 13.27 -32.04
C PHE A 145 27.25 12.73 -33.43
N PHE A 146 26.41 11.88 -34.01
CA PHE A 146 26.60 11.35 -35.36
C PHE A 146 26.55 12.46 -36.41
N PHE A 147 25.57 13.36 -36.34
CA PHE A 147 25.49 14.52 -37.23
C PHE A 147 26.67 15.49 -37.04
N TYR A 148 27.14 15.68 -35.81
CA TYR A 148 28.31 16.52 -35.52
C TYR A 148 29.60 15.93 -36.10
N ARG A 149 29.85 14.62 -35.93
CA ARG A 149 30.99 13.92 -36.56
C ARG A 149 30.94 14.02 -38.08
N LYS A 150 29.76 13.87 -38.67
CA LYS A 150 29.59 13.95 -40.13
C LYS A 150 29.89 15.36 -40.68
N ARG A 151 29.67 16.43 -39.90
CA ARG A 151 30.02 17.80 -40.30
C ARG A 151 31.51 18.13 -40.17
N LYS A 152 32.26 17.51 -39.25
CA LYS A 152 33.71 17.71 -39.10
C LYS A 152 34.59 16.86 -40.04
N GLY A 153 33.99 15.91 -40.75
CA GLY A 153 34.68 15.04 -41.72
C GLY A 153 34.64 15.53 -43.18
N LYS A 154 34.16 16.75 -43.43
CA LYS A 154 34.35 17.52 -44.67
C LYS A 154 35.20 18.73 -44.33
#